data_AF-X1PMI8-F1
#
_entry.id   AF-X1PMI8-F1
#
_cell.length_a   1.000
_cell.length_b   1.000
_cell.length_c   1.000
_cell.angle_alpha   90.00
_cell.angle_beta   90.00
_cell.angle_gamma   90.00
#
_symmetry.space_group_name_H-M   'P 1'
#
loop_
_entity.id
_entity.type
_entity.pdbx_description
1 polymer ?
#
loop_
_entity_poly.entity_id
_entity_poly.type
_entity_poly.pdbx_seq_one_letter_code
_entity_poly.pdbx_strand_id
1 'polypeptide(L)'
;RHLGDQLLYVVTSIIYLIPGVPHVVMIFFGPQGSGKTWALRTVRVLIDPSQLDLLSLPTRYREIVQILDHNWCAFFDNVGRLPAWTSNVFCRAVTGAGVSKRRLYSDDEDVIYQYHRCLGFTDINIAAERGDLLQRSLLLGLDAIPEDRRKTEKELNADLESQRPEILGAMLDVLVKAMSFYPTIRPGSLYRMADYTIWGRAITKALG
;
A
#
# COMPACT_ATOMS: atom_id res chain seq x y z
N ARG A 1 -13.70 8.90 14.44
CA ARG A 1 -13.08 8.13 13.33
C ARG A 1 -13.86 8.41 12.06
N HIS A 2 -13.20 8.86 11.01
CA HIS A 2 -13.88 9.13 9.74
C HIS A 2 -14.20 7.79 9.07
N LEU A 3 -15.49 7.44 8.98
CA LEU A 3 -15.97 6.21 8.33
C LEU A 3 -15.39 6.04 6.91
N GLY A 4 -15.15 7.17 6.23
CA GLY A 4 -14.50 7.20 4.92
C GLY A 4 -13.10 6.60 4.90
N ASP A 5 -12.26 6.87 5.90
CA ASP A 5 -10.87 6.37 5.94
C ASP A 5 -10.84 4.85 6.15
N GLN A 6 -11.75 4.33 6.99
CA GLN A 6 -11.89 2.90 7.21
C GLN A 6 -12.33 2.17 5.94
N LEU A 7 -13.29 2.75 5.21
CA LEU A 7 -13.72 2.21 3.92
C LEU A 7 -12.58 2.25 2.89
N LEU A 8 -11.85 3.36 2.79
CA LEU A 8 -10.72 3.49 1.88
C LEU A 8 -9.59 2.50 2.22
N TYR A 9 -9.33 2.25 3.50
CA TYR A 9 -8.38 1.22 3.94
C TYR A 9 -8.78 -0.18 3.46
N VAL A 10 -10.04 -0.57 3.67
CA VAL A 10 -10.56 -1.88 3.23
C VAL A 10 -10.53 -2.00 1.71
N VAL A 11 -11.06 -0.99 1.00
CA VAL A 11 -11.11 -0.97 -0.46
C VAL A 11 -9.70 -1.04 -1.05
N THR A 12 -8.75 -0.27 -0.54
CA THR A 12 -7.37 -0.29 -1.03
C THR A 12 -6.70 -1.63 -0.79
N SER A 13 -6.93 -2.24 0.38
CA SER A 13 -6.42 -3.58 0.69
C SER A 13 -6.94 -4.62 -0.31
N ILE A 14 -8.21 -4.52 -0.74
CA ILE A 14 -8.75 -5.43 -1.77
C ILE A 14 -8.16 -5.12 -3.14
N ILE A 15 -7.98 -3.85 -3.51
CA ILE A 15 -7.35 -3.45 -4.79
C ILE A 15 -5.92 -4.00 -4.90
N TYR A 16 -5.20 -4.10 -3.80
CA TYR A 16 -3.84 -4.65 -3.78
C TYR A 16 -3.78 -6.15 -4.15
N LEU A 17 -4.90 -6.87 -4.24
CA LEU A 17 -4.97 -8.22 -4.81
C LEU A 17 -5.01 -8.23 -6.35
N ILE A 18 -5.16 -7.08 -7.00
CA ILE A 18 -5.39 -6.96 -8.45
C ILE A 18 -4.06 -6.65 -9.15
N PRO A 19 -3.49 -7.58 -9.94
CA PRO A 19 -2.27 -7.30 -10.68
C PRO A 19 -2.52 -6.42 -11.91
N GLY A 20 -1.46 -5.80 -12.41
CA GLY A 20 -1.46 -5.10 -13.71
C GLY A 20 -2.20 -3.76 -13.74
N VAL A 21 -2.58 -3.22 -12.57
CA VAL A 21 -3.20 -1.90 -12.45
C VAL A 21 -2.31 -0.94 -11.65
N PRO A 22 -2.46 0.38 -11.83
CA PRO A 22 -1.86 1.34 -10.92
C PRO A 22 -2.46 1.27 -9.51
N HIS A 23 -1.61 1.28 -8.49
CA HIS A 23 -2.01 1.29 -7.08
C HIS A 23 -1.78 2.67 -6.46
N VAL A 24 -2.53 3.03 -5.42
CA VAL A 24 -2.16 4.18 -4.59
C VAL A 24 -1.11 3.74 -3.56
N VAL A 25 -0.40 4.70 -2.98
CA VAL A 25 0.47 4.46 -1.82
C VAL A 25 -0.35 4.64 -0.54
N MET A 26 -0.40 3.63 0.33
CA MET A 26 -1.03 3.77 1.66
C MET A 26 -0.06 4.43 2.64
N ILE A 27 -0.37 5.65 3.09
CA ILE A 27 0.45 6.40 4.03
C ILE A 27 -0.29 6.51 5.36
N PHE A 28 0.21 5.85 6.39
CA PHE A 28 -0.29 5.98 7.74
C PHE A 28 0.52 7.01 8.52
N PHE A 29 -0.16 7.96 9.16
CA PHE A 29 0.49 8.99 9.99
C PHE A 29 -0.28 9.21 11.30
N GLY A 30 0.41 9.74 12.32
CA GLY A 30 -0.16 9.94 13.65
C GLY A 30 0.82 9.62 14.78
N PRO A 31 0.48 9.93 16.04
CA PRO A 31 1.37 9.79 17.19
C PRO A 31 1.83 8.34 17.42
N GLN A 32 2.87 8.15 18.24
CA GLN A 32 3.27 6.81 18.68
C GLN A 32 2.11 6.11 19.41
N GLY A 33 1.99 4.78 19.26
CA GLY A 33 0.90 4.02 19.88
C GLY A 33 -0.47 4.18 19.21
N SER A 34 -0.53 4.69 17.97
CA SER A 34 -1.75 4.81 17.16
C SER A 34 -2.09 3.56 16.32
N GLY A 35 -1.19 2.57 16.27
CA GLY A 35 -1.40 1.33 15.52
C GLY A 35 -1.06 1.38 14.02
N LYS A 36 -0.33 2.40 13.55
CA LYS A 36 0.09 2.53 12.13
C LYS A 36 0.80 1.28 11.59
N THR A 37 1.85 0.86 12.29
CA THR A 37 2.64 -0.33 11.97
C THR A 37 1.75 -1.58 11.91
N TRP A 38 0.85 -1.72 12.89
CA TRP A 38 -0.09 -2.84 12.94
C TRP A 38 -1.07 -2.86 11.75
N ALA A 39 -1.63 -1.70 11.39
CA ALA A 39 -2.53 -1.59 10.25
C ALA A 39 -1.84 -2.00 8.95
N LEU A 40 -0.63 -1.49 8.70
CA LEU A 40 0.11 -1.82 7.48
C LEU A 40 0.58 -3.29 7.46
N ARG A 41 0.98 -3.84 8.61
CA ARG A 41 1.30 -5.27 8.77
C ARG A 41 0.10 -6.17 8.49
N THR A 42 -1.09 -5.78 8.94
CA THR A 42 -2.32 -6.55 8.70
C THR A 42 -2.56 -6.72 7.20
N VAL A 43 -2.43 -5.65 6.42
CA VAL A 43 -2.53 -5.71 4.95
C VAL A 43 -1.45 -6.63 4.36
N ARG A 44 -0.21 -6.53 4.84
CA ARG A 44 0.90 -7.37 4.35
C ARG A 44 0.59 -8.86 4.52
N VAL A 45 0.19 -9.26 5.72
CA VAL A 45 -0.09 -10.67 6.05
C VAL A 45 -1.23 -11.24 5.20
N LEU A 46 -2.22 -10.41 4.85
CA LEU A 46 -3.36 -10.81 4.02
C LEU A 46 -3.01 -10.94 2.52
N ILE A 47 -2.06 -10.16 2.01
CA ILE A 47 -1.85 -10.00 0.56
C ILE A 47 -0.51 -10.59 0.08
N ASP A 48 0.57 -10.33 0.80
CA ASP A 48 1.93 -10.74 0.43
C ASP A 48 2.67 -11.22 1.69
N PRO A 49 2.24 -12.36 2.29
CA PRO A 49 2.80 -12.85 3.53
C PRO A 49 4.27 -13.21 3.35
N SER A 50 5.12 -12.69 4.23
CA SER A 50 6.57 -12.89 4.20
C SER A 50 7.09 -13.03 5.63
N GLN A 51 8.28 -13.63 5.79
CA GLN A 51 8.97 -13.67 7.09
C GLN A 51 9.32 -12.28 7.60
N LEU A 52 9.49 -11.31 6.70
CA LEU A 52 9.65 -9.90 7.04
C LEU A 52 8.30 -9.21 6.95
N ASP A 53 7.77 -8.80 8.11
CA ASP A 53 6.49 -8.10 8.22
C ASP A 53 6.53 -6.75 7.48
N LEU A 54 7.36 -5.81 7.96
CA LEU A 54 7.57 -4.50 7.35
C LEU A 54 9.07 -4.27 7.14
N LEU A 55 9.39 -3.42 6.16
CA LEU A 55 10.74 -3.15 5.72
C LEU A 55 11.26 -1.84 6.32
N SER A 56 12.57 -1.74 6.51
CA SER A 56 13.23 -0.45 6.71
C SER A 56 13.50 0.20 5.36
N LEU A 57 13.27 1.51 5.24
CA LEU A 57 13.56 2.24 4.01
C LEU A 57 15.08 2.32 3.80
N PRO A 58 15.65 1.74 2.73
CA PRO A 58 17.09 1.80 2.53
C PRO A 58 17.49 3.16 1.95
N THR A 59 18.75 3.52 2.16
CA THR A 59 19.30 4.82 1.77
C THR A 59 19.87 4.84 0.36
N ARG A 60 20.02 3.67 -0.28
CA ARG A 60 20.59 3.54 -1.62
C ARG A 60 19.55 3.18 -2.66
N TYR A 61 19.63 3.82 -3.82
CA TYR A 61 18.73 3.59 -4.96
C TYR A 61 18.63 2.11 -5.37
N ARG A 62 19.78 1.43 -5.48
CA ARG A 62 19.84 0.02 -5.89
C ARG A 62 19.10 -0.90 -4.92
N GLU A 63 19.20 -0.63 -3.64
CA GLU A 63 18.57 -1.43 -2.58
C GLU A 63 17.05 -1.25 -2.62
N ILE A 64 16.54 -0.02 -2.84
CA ILE A 64 15.09 0.20 -3.04
C ILE A 64 14.59 -0.57 -4.25
N VAL A 65 15.26 -0.45 -5.40
CA VAL A 65 14.83 -1.15 -6.62
C VAL A 65 14.80 -2.67 -6.40
N GLN A 66 15.79 -3.21 -5.71
CA GLN A 66 15.83 -4.64 -5.38
C GLN A 66 14.68 -5.04 -4.44
N ILE A 67 14.39 -4.24 -3.42
CA ILE A 67 13.23 -4.50 -2.53
C ILE A 67 11.93 -4.52 -3.33
N LEU A 68 11.74 -3.52 -4.21
CA LEU A 68 10.54 -3.42 -5.04
C LEU A 68 10.42 -4.58 -6.01
N ASP A 69 11.53 -5.09 -6.54
CA ASP A 69 11.50 -6.25 -7.43
C ASP A 69 11.00 -7.52 -6.73
N HIS A 70 11.48 -7.76 -5.50
CA HIS A 70 11.22 -8.99 -4.73
C HIS A 70 9.94 -9.00 -3.89
N ASN A 71 9.23 -7.88 -3.76
CA ASN A 71 8.04 -7.79 -2.91
C ASN A 71 6.88 -7.22 -3.69
N TRP A 72 5.74 -7.89 -3.71
CA TRP A 72 4.51 -7.34 -4.28
C TRP A 72 4.02 -6.14 -3.44
N CYS A 73 3.99 -6.30 -2.11
CA CYS A 73 3.63 -5.24 -1.16
C CYS A 73 4.86 -4.67 -0.42
N ALA A 74 5.63 -3.77 -1.03
CA ALA A 74 6.77 -3.16 -0.34
C ALA A 74 6.31 -2.09 0.67
N PHE A 75 6.19 -2.50 1.94
CA PHE A 75 5.71 -1.66 3.03
C PHE A 75 6.83 -1.28 3.99
N PHE A 76 6.96 0.01 4.30
CA PHE A 76 8.05 0.56 5.09
C PHE A 76 7.57 1.18 6.41
N ASP A 77 8.23 0.86 7.52
CA ASP A 77 7.87 1.42 8.82
C ASP A 77 8.83 2.54 9.23
N ASN A 78 8.30 3.58 9.89
CA ASN A 78 9.07 4.69 10.45
C ASN A 78 10.05 5.33 9.44
N VAL A 79 9.52 5.75 8.28
CA VAL A 79 10.36 6.15 7.13
C VAL A 79 11.12 7.46 7.33
N GLY A 80 10.69 8.33 8.23
CA GLY A 80 11.23 9.66 8.40
C GLY A 80 10.99 10.54 7.18
N ARG A 81 11.91 11.47 6.95
CA ARG A 81 11.87 12.36 5.79
C ARG A 81 12.18 11.57 4.52
N LEU A 82 11.27 11.62 3.54
CA LEU A 82 11.44 10.92 2.27
C LEU A 82 12.32 11.72 1.29
N PRO A 83 13.47 11.18 0.82
CA PRO A 83 14.26 11.84 -0.20
C PRO A 83 13.52 12.01 -1.52
N ALA A 84 13.83 13.09 -2.24
CA ALA A 84 13.26 13.39 -3.56
C ALA A 84 13.38 12.23 -4.57
N TRP A 85 14.52 11.55 -4.57
CA TRP A 85 14.76 10.41 -5.46
C TRP A 85 13.90 9.20 -5.08
N THR A 86 13.70 8.93 -3.79
CA THR A 86 12.84 7.85 -3.29
C THR A 86 11.38 8.10 -3.66
N SER A 87 10.92 9.34 -3.49
CA SER A 87 9.57 9.76 -3.93
C SER A 87 9.35 9.48 -5.41
N ASN A 88 10.33 9.77 -6.27
CA ASN A 88 10.25 9.47 -7.70
C ASN A 88 10.20 7.96 -7.99
N VAL A 89 10.98 7.16 -7.26
CA VAL A 89 10.96 5.69 -7.38
C VAL A 89 9.58 5.14 -7.00
N PHE A 90 9.00 5.60 -5.89
CA PHE A 90 7.66 5.19 -5.47
C PHE A 90 6.58 5.54 -6.48
N CYS A 91 6.61 6.76 -7.05
CA CYS A 91 5.68 7.15 -8.12
C CYS A 91 5.75 6.19 -9.33
N ARG A 92 6.94 5.76 -9.73
CA ARG A 92 7.11 4.81 -10.84
C ARG A 92 6.61 3.42 -10.48
N ALA A 93 6.97 2.94 -9.30
CA ALA A 93 6.62 1.62 -8.80
C ALA A 93 5.10 1.40 -8.75
N VAL A 94 4.34 2.39 -8.29
CA VAL A 94 2.88 2.24 -8.17
C VAL A 94 2.13 2.37 -9.50
N THR A 95 2.77 2.92 -10.54
CA THR A 95 2.15 3.14 -11.85
C THR A 95 2.58 2.12 -12.90
N GLY A 96 3.57 1.28 -12.60
CA GLY A 96 4.12 0.33 -13.57
C GLY A 96 5.15 0.91 -14.52
N ALA A 97 5.54 2.17 -14.33
CA ALA A 97 6.52 2.82 -15.20
C ALA A 97 7.88 2.16 -14.99
N GLY A 98 8.43 1.58 -16.06
CA GLY A 98 9.71 0.86 -16.01
C GLY A 98 10.85 1.72 -15.47
N VAL A 99 11.64 1.14 -14.58
CA VAL A 99 12.91 1.68 -14.10
C VAL A 99 14.03 1.07 -14.95
N SER A 100 14.52 1.84 -15.92
CA SER A 100 15.74 1.50 -16.66
C SER A 100 16.97 1.87 -15.82
N LYS A 101 17.90 0.92 -15.68
CA LYS A 101 19.20 1.12 -15.04
C LYS A 101 20.20 1.63 -16.09
N ARG A 102 20.71 2.87 -15.97
CA ARG A 102 22.02 3.21 -16.55
C ARG A 102 23.09 2.77 -15.56
N ARG A 103 23.91 1.79 -15.93
CA ARG A 103 24.88 1.18 -15.01
C ARG A 103 26.04 2.13 -14.71
N LEU A 104 26.27 2.43 -13.44
CA LEU A 104 27.58 2.87 -12.97
C LEU A 104 28.49 1.63 -12.95
N TYR A 105 29.49 1.64 -13.83
CA TYR A 105 30.69 0.79 -13.87
C TYR A 105 30.44 -0.71 -13.59
N SER A 106 30.27 -1.53 -14.64
CA SER A 106 31.20 -2.66 -14.94
C SER A 106 30.67 -3.86 -15.77
N ASP A 107 29.39 -4.03 -16.15
CA ASP A 107 29.06 -5.06 -17.18
C ASP A 107 27.90 -4.64 -18.11
N ASP A 108 27.97 -5.01 -19.38
CA ASP A 108 27.25 -4.45 -20.55
C ASP A 108 25.80 -4.95 -20.77
N GLU A 109 24.97 -5.04 -19.73
CA GLU A 109 23.54 -5.32 -19.90
C GLU A 109 22.64 -4.33 -19.15
N ASP A 110 21.83 -3.60 -19.91
CA ASP A 110 20.76 -2.73 -19.41
C ASP A 110 19.61 -3.60 -18.88
N VAL A 111 19.55 -3.80 -17.56
CA VAL A 111 18.40 -4.46 -16.94
C VAL A 111 17.26 -3.43 -16.78
N ILE A 112 16.21 -3.59 -17.57
CA ILE A 112 14.96 -2.83 -17.45
C ILE A 112 14.07 -3.54 -16.45
N TYR A 113 13.78 -2.89 -15.32
CA TYR A 113 12.80 -3.38 -14.36
C TYR A 113 11.43 -2.78 -14.67
N GLN A 114 10.44 -3.59 -15.00
CA GLN A 114 9.06 -3.12 -15.14
C GLN A 114 8.20 -3.81 -14.09
N TYR A 115 7.84 -3.07 -13.04
CA TYR A 115 7.04 -3.59 -11.94
C TYR A 115 5.88 -2.65 -11.59
N HIS A 116 4.71 -3.25 -11.33
CA HIS A 116 3.62 -2.63 -10.58
C HIS A 116 3.72 -3.16 -9.16
N ARG A 117 3.82 -2.28 -8.16
CA ARG A 117 3.95 -2.66 -6.75
C ARG A 117 2.97 -1.92 -5.87
N CYS A 118 2.45 -2.65 -4.90
CA CYS A 118 1.67 -2.10 -3.82
C CYS A 118 2.63 -1.47 -2.81
N LEU A 119 2.47 -0.17 -2.56
CA LEU A 119 3.35 0.57 -1.67
C LEU A 119 2.60 1.09 -0.46
N GLY A 120 3.31 1.19 0.65
CA GLY A 120 2.79 1.83 1.83
C GLY A 120 3.88 2.14 2.81
N PHE A 121 3.65 3.13 3.66
CA PHE A 121 4.59 3.42 4.74
C PHE A 121 3.95 4.15 5.91
N THR A 122 4.66 4.14 7.04
CA THR A 122 4.25 4.80 8.26
C THR A 122 5.26 5.85 8.70
N ASP A 123 4.76 6.91 9.34
CA ASP A 123 5.59 7.85 10.10
C ASP A 123 4.75 8.56 11.18
N ILE A 124 5.37 9.30 12.10
CA ILE A 124 4.65 10.18 13.03
C ILE A 124 4.01 11.33 12.26
N ASN A 125 4.74 11.92 11.31
CA ASN A 125 4.29 13.02 10.46
C ASN A 125 3.96 12.52 9.04
N ILE A 126 3.45 13.39 8.17
CA ILE A 126 3.27 13.03 6.76
C ILE A 126 4.64 13.10 6.07
N ALA A 127 5.27 11.95 5.83
CA ALA A 127 6.59 11.87 5.19
C ALA A 127 6.60 12.25 3.69
N ALA A 128 5.45 12.19 3.01
CA ALA A 128 5.31 12.58 1.61
C ALA A 128 5.09 14.09 1.47
N GLU A 129 6.14 14.84 1.13
CA GLU A 129 6.04 16.30 0.96
C GLU A 129 5.83 16.73 -0.51
N ARG A 130 6.09 15.84 -1.46
CA ARG A 130 6.04 16.15 -2.90
C ARG A 130 4.65 15.94 -3.47
N GLY A 131 4.15 16.96 -4.18
CA GLY A 131 2.82 16.94 -4.81
C GLY A 131 2.57 15.74 -5.72
N ASP A 132 3.58 15.28 -6.46
CA ASP A 132 3.44 14.13 -7.36
C ASP A 132 3.14 12.82 -6.59
N LEU A 133 3.86 12.54 -5.50
CA LEU A 133 3.61 11.37 -4.67
C LEU A 133 2.28 11.50 -3.92
N LEU A 134 1.98 12.67 -3.38
CA LEU A 134 0.72 12.95 -2.68
C LEU A 134 -0.50 12.71 -3.57
N GLN A 135 -0.46 13.09 -4.85
CA GLN A 135 -1.54 12.83 -5.81
C GLN A 135 -1.74 11.34 -6.15
N ARG A 136 -0.81 10.47 -5.73
CA ARG A 136 -0.87 9.00 -5.89
C ARG A 136 -0.99 8.29 -4.54
N SER A 137 -1.27 9.02 -3.47
CA SER A 137 -1.29 8.48 -2.11
C SER A 137 -2.67 8.57 -1.50
N LEU A 138 -2.96 7.60 -0.63
CA LEU A 138 -4.05 7.62 0.33
C LEU A 138 -3.45 7.94 1.71
N LEU A 139 -3.83 9.09 2.28
CA LEU A 139 -3.37 9.53 3.59
C LEU A 139 -4.36 9.05 4.67
N LEU A 140 -3.90 8.21 5.59
CA LEU A 140 -4.71 7.61 6.65
C LEU A 140 -4.18 8.08 8.02
N GLY A 141 -4.88 9.05 8.61
CA GLY A 141 -4.55 9.58 9.93
C GLY A 141 -5.08 8.69 11.03
N LEU A 142 -4.23 8.30 11.98
CA LEU A 142 -4.61 7.50 13.14
C LEU A 142 -4.35 8.25 14.45
N ASP A 143 -5.35 8.26 15.33
CA ASP A 143 -5.24 8.80 16.69
C ASP A 143 -4.50 7.83 17.62
N ALA A 144 -3.94 8.35 18.71
CA ALA A 144 -3.36 7.52 19.76
C ALA A 144 -4.40 6.55 20.33
N ILE A 145 -4.00 5.29 20.53
CA ILE A 145 -4.87 4.29 21.18
C ILE A 145 -4.81 4.54 22.70
N PRO A 146 -5.98 4.76 23.36
CA PRO A 146 -6.07 4.86 24.82
C PRO A 146 -5.44 3.64 25.50
N GLU A 147 -4.77 3.86 26.64
CA GLU A 147 -4.00 2.81 27.32
C GLU A 147 -4.85 1.58 27.69
N ASP A 148 -6.10 1.81 28.11
CA ASP A 148 -7.09 0.79 28.46
C ASP A 148 -7.56 -0.06 27.27
N ARG A 149 -7.27 0.39 26.04
CA ARG A 149 -7.63 -0.31 24.79
C ARG A 149 -6.42 -0.91 24.07
N ARG A 150 -5.22 -0.77 24.62
CA ARG A 150 -4.01 -1.37 24.05
C ARG A 150 -4.04 -2.87 24.28
N LYS A 151 -3.62 -3.61 23.26
CA LYS A 151 -3.39 -5.05 23.32
C LYS A 151 -1.91 -5.32 23.08
N THR A 152 -1.41 -6.41 23.61
CA THR A 152 -0.06 -6.90 23.32
C THR A 152 0.03 -7.38 21.87
N GLU A 153 1.23 -7.38 21.28
CA GLU A 153 1.42 -7.94 19.94
C GLU A 153 1.03 -9.41 19.86
N LYS A 154 1.22 -10.18 20.94
CA LYS A 154 0.82 -11.59 21.00
C LYS A 154 -0.69 -11.76 20.84
N GLU A 155 -1.47 -10.94 21.55
CA GLU A 155 -2.94 -10.95 21.44
C GLU A 155 -3.39 -10.50 20.05
N LEU A 156 -2.81 -9.42 19.53
CA LEU A 156 -3.13 -8.91 18.19
C LEU A 156 -2.82 -9.94 17.09
N ASN A 157 -1.67 -10.62 17.18
CA ASN A 157 -1.29 -11.68 16.24
C ASN A 157 -2.21 -12.90 16.35
N ALA A 158 -2.56 -13.32 17.57
CA ALA A 158 -3.50 -14.43 17.77
C ALA A 158 -4.89 -14.11 17.21
N ASP A 159 -5.39 -12.90 17.48
CA ASP A 159 -6.65 -12.39 16.93
C ASP A 159 -6.62 -12.40 15.40
N LEU A 160 -5.56 -11.84 14.79
CA LEU A 160 -5.41 -11.78 13.34
C LEU A 160 -5.30 -13.17 12.70
N GLU A 161 -4.44 -14.05 13.20
CA GLU A 161 -4.27 -15.39 12.61
C GLU A 161 -5.56 -16.22 12.72
N SER A 162 -6.34 -16.06 13.79
CA SER A 162 -7.63 -16.75 13.92
C SER A 162 -8.67 -16.29 12.91
N GLN A 163 -8.67 -15.00 12.53
CA GLN A 163 -9.64 -14.39 11.62
C GLN A 163 -9.15 -14.33 10.17
N ARG A 164 -7.84 -14.48 9.95
CA ARG A 164 -7.18 -14.31 8.66
C ARG A 164 -7.84 -15.10 7.52
N PRO A 165 -8.20 -16.40 7.69
CA PRO A 165 -8.86 -17.15 6.61
C PRO A 165 -10.21 -16.55 6.21
N GLU A 166 -11.01 -16.11 7.19
CA GLU A 166 -12.32 -15.50 6.95
C GLU A 166 -12.19 -14.13 6.30
N ILE A 167 -11.26 -13.29 6.78
CA ILE A 167 -10.99 -11.97 6.21
C ILE A 167 -10.54 -12.11 4.75
N LEU A 168 -9.59 -13.01 4.47
CA LEU A 168 -9.10 -13.24 3.11
C LEU A 168 -10.22 -13.79 2.20
N GLY A 169 -11.02 -14.73 2.69
CA GLY A 169 -12.19 -15.25 1.97
C GLY A 169 -13.17 -14.13 1.61
N ALA A 170 -13.52 -13.27 2.57
CA ALA A 170 -14.40 -12.13 2.33
C ALA A 170 -13.81 -11.13 1.32
N MET A 171 -12.50 -10.85 1.38
CA MET A 171 -11.83 -9.98 0.41
C MET A 171 -11.94 -10.55 -1.02
N LEU A 172 -11.75 -11.87 -1.17
CA LEU A 172 -11.86 -12.54 -2.47
C LEU A 172 -13.30 -12.56 -2.97
N ASP A 173 -14.29 -12.81 -2.11
CA ASP A 173 -15.71 -12.77 -2.47
C ASP A 173 -16.15 -11.38 -2.95
N VAL A 174 -15.69 -10.33 -2.26
CA VAL A 174 -15.93 -8.94 -2.67
C VAL A 174 -15.26 -8.67 -4.00
N LEU A 175 -14.03 -9.14 -4.22
CA LEU A 175 -13.32 -8.96 -5.48
C LEU A 175 -14.05 -9.62 -6.64
N VAL A 176 -14.53 -10.86 -6.48
CA VAL A 176 -15.33 -11.58 -7.49
C VAL A 176 -16.59 -10.78 -7.86
N LYS A 177 -17.32 -10.26 -6.86
CA LYS A 177 -18.48 -9.39 -7.10
C LYS A 177 -18.08 -8.10 -7.81
N ALA A 178 -16.99 -7.46 -7.38
CA ALA A 178 -16.49 -6.21 -7.97
C ALA A 178 -16.13 -6.38 -9.45
N MET A 179 -15.55 -7.52 -9.85
CA MET A 179 -15.26 -7.81 -11.26
C MET A 179 -16.52 -7.76 -12.14
N SER A 180 -17.69 -8.17 -11.61
CA SER A 180 -18.97 -8.07 -12.34
C SER A 180 -19.47 -6.63 -12.48
N PHE A 181 -19.15 -5.77 -11.51
CA PHE A 181 -19.53 -4.36 -11.54
C PHE A 181 -18.56 -3.49 -12.32
N TYR A 182 -17.28 -3.84 -12.37
CA TYR A 182 -16.22 -3.05 -13.00
C TYR A 182 -16.58 -2.57 -14.43
N PRO A 183 -17.10 -3.41 -15.34
CA PRO A 183 -17.49 -2.98 -16.69
C PRO A 183 -18.64 -1.97 -16.73
N THR A 184 -19.41 -1.84 -15.65
CA THR A 184 -20.56 -0.93 -15.52
C THR A 184 -20.18 0.43 -14.91
N ILE A 185 -19.01 0.54 -14.30
CA ILE A 185 -18.59 1.79 -13.65
C ILE A 185 -18.27 2.84 -14.71
N ARG A 186 -18.95 3.98 -14.63
CA ARG A 186 -18.71 5.16 -15.48
C ARG A 186 -18.45 6.36 -14.55
N PRO A 187 -17.19 6.73 -14.29
CA PRO A 187 -16.90 7.89 -13.47
C PRO A 187 -17.21 9.18 -14.24
N GLY A 188 -17.85 10.15 -13.57
CA GLY A 188 -18.14 11.46 -14.18
C GLY A 188 -16.90 12.32 -14.41
N SER A 189 -15.79 12.02 -13.73
CA SER A 189 -14.47 12.60 -13.94
C SER A 189 -13.39 11.59 -13.54
N LEU A 190 -12.22 11.67 -14.17
CA LEU A 190 -11.07 10.84 -13.84
C LEU A 190 -10.10 11.60 -12.94
N TYR A 191 -9.74 10.98 -11.82
CA TYR A 191 -8.62 11.43 -10.99
C TYR A 191 -7.29 10.92 -11.54
N ARG A 192 -6.17 11.42 -11.02
CA ARG A 192 -4.81 11.01 -11.42
C ARG A 192 -4.64 9.49 -11.44
N MET A 193 -5.21 8.81 -10.43
CA MET A 193 -5.24 7.35 -10.30
C MET A 193 -6.58 6.81 -10.81
N ALA A 194 -6.78 6.88 -12.13
CA ALA A 194 -8.06 6.58 -12.78
C ALA A 194 -8.50 5.12 -12.57
N ASP A 195 -7.62 4.16 -12.86
CA ASP A 195 -7.95 2.73 -12.73
C ASP A 195 -8.25 2.34 -11.29
N TYR A 196 -7.45 2.85 -10.34
CA TYR A 196 -7.71 2.73 -8.91
C TYR A 196 -9.09 3.28 -8.54
N THR A 197 -9.49 4.43 -9.10
CA THR A 197 -10.81 5.03 -8.85
C THR A 197 -11.95 4.13 -9.34
N ILE A 198 -11.80 3.53 -10.53
CA ILE A 198 -12.81 2.65 -11.13
C ILE A 198 -12.95 1.37 -10.31
N TRP A 199 -11.83 0.73 -9.97
CA TRP A 199 -11.82 -0.45 -9.09
C TRP A 199 -12.36 -0.15 -7.71
N GLY A 200 -11.97 0.98 -7.11
CA GLY A 200 -12.48 1.42 -5.82
C GLY A 200 -13.99 1.54 -5.81
N ARG A 201 -14.59 2.17 -6.84
CA ARG A 201 -16.05 2.25 -6.98
C ARG A 201 -16.71 0.88 -7.17
N ALA A 202 -16.10 -0.01 -7.96
CA ALA A 202 -16.62 -1.36 -8.15
C ALA A 202 -16.61 -2.17 -6.85
N ILE A 203 -15.53 -2.08 -6.07
CA ILE A 203 -15.37 -2.74 -4.77
C ILE A 203 -16.32 -2.14 -3.73
N THR A 204 -16.44 -0.81 -3.65
CA THR A 204 -17.43 -0.17 -2.77
C THR A 204 -18.84 -0.66 -3.09
N LYS A 205 -19.23 -0.74 -4.37
CA LYS A 205 -20.53 -1.29 -4.77
C LYS A 205 -20.70 -2.77 -4.39
N ALA A 206 -19.63 -3.55 -4.40
CA ALA A 206 -19.63 -4.96 -4.00
C ALA A 206 -19.74 -5.18 -2.49
N LEU A 207 -19.32 -4.19 -1.69
CA LEU A 207 -19.44 -4.22 -0.23
C LEU A 207 -20.88 -3.92 0.27
N GLY A 208 -21.71 -3.29 -0.57
CA GLY A 208 -23.08 -2.86 -0.24
C GLY A 208 -23.17 -1.39 0.13
#